data_AF-A0A210PEV3-F1
#
_entry.id   AF-A0A210PEV3-F1
#
_cell.length_a   1.000
_cell.length_b   1.000
_cell.length_c   1.000
_cell.angle_alpha   90.00
_cell.angle_beta   90.00
_cell.angle_gamma   90.00
#
_symmetry.space_group_name_H-M   'P 1'
#
loop_
_entity.id
_entity.type
_entity.pdbx_description
1 polymer ?
#
loop_
_entity_poly.entity_id
_entity_poly.type
_entity_poly.pdbx_seq_one_letter_code
_entity_poly.pdbx_strand_id
1 'polypeptide(L)'
;MERVPQLLLLWILVTMATAVGFAQETDMFDFSNIDEPMDGFGTTPQTKSKIDVCRSNRHVCSTILKYPGNQTVSDGVHCHCPGCTEEWVENDNQSFTWVHYERHDQLVQYRFCIPVMPERMCEKDDLAVVMETETSNWRVYMSMARCMCPNNLFQLSNWWKRNKVWMYEYGCEKKTCKKNDSLCSKIYVDEVHDSALGYEFQCACASGYSCPSDREPEMETLEDHIGNYVPMYCKPAQTSGLL
;
A
#
# COMPACT_ATOMS: atom_id res chain seq x y z
N MET A 1 56.27 -5.27 -51.98
CA MET A 1 56.95 -3.99 -51.73
C MET A 1 55.99 -3.13 -50.93
N GLU A 2 56.16 -3.11 -49.61
CA GLU A 2 56.99 -2.11 -48.89
C GLU A 2 56.24 -0.76 -48.81
N ARG A 3 56.04 -0.07 -47.69
CA ARG A 3 56.47 -0.21 -46.29
C ARG A 3 55.50 0.68 -45.48
N VAL A 4 55.13 0.24 -44.29
CA VAL A 4 54.85 1.13 -43.14
C VAL A 4 56.20 1.39 -42.48
N PRO A 5 56.51 2.62 -42.02
CA PRO A 5 56.57 2.86 -40.57
C PRO A 5 56.21 4.31 -40.15
N GLN A 6 55.42 4.47 -39.07
CA GLN A 6 55.85 4.99 -37.75
C GLN A 6 55.97 6.54 -37.68
N LEU A 7 55.60 7.27 -36.63
CA LEU A 7 55.39 6.99 -35.21
C LEU A 7 54.90 8.31 -34.53
N LEU A 8 54.38 8.15 -33.30
CA LEU A 8 54.35 9.09 -32.16
C LEU A 8 53.37 10.30 -32.22
N LEU A 9 52.66 10.73 -31.16
CA LEU A 9 52.21 10.18 -29.86
C LEU A 9 51.56 11.34 -29.06
N LEU A 10 50.57 11.01 -28.19
CA LEU A 10 50.05 11.76 -27.03
C LEU A 10 49.29 13.10 -27.33
N TRP A 11 48.10 13.42 -26.80
CA TRP A 11 47.56 13.34 -25.42
C TRP A 11 46.00 13.21 -25.46
N ILE A 12 45.38 12.21 -24.83
CA ILE A 12 44.73 12.17 -23.49
C ILE A 12 43.29 12.76 -23.39
N LEU A 13 42.37 11.87 -23.00
CA LEU A 13 41.08 12.01 -22.27
C LEU A 13 39.96 12.89 -22.85
N VAL A 14 38.91 12.25 -23.38
CA VAL A 14 37.52 12.71 -23.23
C VAL A 14 36.66 11.53 -22.73
N THR A 15 36.43 11.61 -21.42
CA THR A 15 35.28 11.18 -20.61
C THR A 15 34.33 10.10 -21.14
N MET A 16 34.32 9.04 -20.33
CA MET A 16 33.24 8.10 -20.04
C MET A 16 31.83 8.58 -20.41
N ALA A 17 31.16 7.75 -21.20
CA ALA A 17 29.72 7.73 -21.33
C ALA A 17 29.10 7.51 -19.94
N THR A 18 28.50 8.55 -19.38
CA THR A 18 27.53 8.40 -18.29
C THR A 18 26.31 7.70 -18.89
N ALA A 19 26.23 6.40 -18.64
CA ALA A 19 24.96 5.69 -18.64
C ALA A 19 24.07 6.38 -17.61
N VAL A 20 23.14 7.20 -18.07
CA VAL A 20 22.02 7.64 -17.26
C VAL A 20 21.10 6.42 -17.17
N GLY A 21 21.38 5.58 -16.17
CA GLY A 21 20.40 4.64 -15.66
C GLY A 21 19.29 5.47 -15.05
N PHE A 22 18.19 5.62 -15.78
CA PHE A 22 16.93 5.98 -15.17
C PHE A 22 16.56 4.82 -14.25
N ALA A 23 16.78 5.02 -12.95
CA ALA A 23 16.10 4.25 -11.93
C ALA A 23 14.61 4.51 -12.13
N GLN A 24 13.89 3.51 -12.65
CA GLN A 24 12.43 3.49 -12.53
C GLN A 24 12.13 3.43 -11.03
N GLU A 25 11.53 4.50 -10.50
CA GLU A 25 10.80 4.46 -9.23
C GLU A 25 9.56 3.58 -9.44
N THR A 26 9.73 2.26 -9.44
CA THR A 26 8.63 1.33 -9.16
C THR A 26 8.40 1.32 -7.65
N ASP A 27 8.09 2.47 -7.06
CA ASP A 27 7.70 2.61 -5.66
C ASP A 27 6.18 2.45 -5.54
N MET A 28 5.69 1.30 -6.01
CA MET A 28 4.55 0.65 -5.40
C MET A 28 5.16 -0.55 -4.71
N PHE A 29 5.20 -0.52 -3.38
CA PHE A 29 5.73 -1.64 -2.59
C PHE A 29 5.01 -2.91 -3.04
N ASP A 30 5.73 -3.74 -3.77
CA ASP A 30 5.34 -5.08 -4.12
C ASP A 30 5.43 -5.94 -2.85
N PHE A 31 4.30 -6.11 -2.13
CA PHE A 31 4.23 -7.07 -1.03
C PHE A 31 4.10 -8.53 -1.53
N SER A 32 4.17 -8.78 -2.85
CA SER A 32 4.14 -10.13 -3.41
C SER A 32 5.49 -10.87 -3.27
N ASN A 33 6.57 -10.18 -2.90
CA ASN A 33 7.87 -10.80 -2.55
C ASN A 33 8.04 -11.17 -1.06
N ILE A 34 6.96 -11.57 -0.37
CA ILE A 34 7.05 -12.09 1.04
C ILE A 34 6.75 -13.60 1.09
N ASP A 35 7.21 -14.35 0.07
CA ASP A 35 7.35 -15.81 0.14
C ASP A 35 8.81 -16.24 0.33
N GLU A 36 9.75 -15.30 0.36
CA GLU A 36 11.05 -15.52 1.01
C GLU A 36 10.89 -15.26 2.52
N PRO A 37 11.48 -16.08 3.42
CA PRO A 37 11.58 -15.70 4.81
C PRO A 37 12.16 -14.28 4.87
N MET A 38 11.57 -13.39 5.68
CA MET A 38 12.15 -12.09 5.98
C MET A 38 13.46 -12.26 6.77
N ASP A 39 14.47 -12.84 6.13
CA ASP A 39 15.85 -12.83 6.54
C ASP A 39 16.42 -11.47 6.13
N GLY A 40 16.26 -10.52 7.04
CA GLY A 40 17.07 -9.31 7.05
C GLY A 40 16.57 -8.20 6.16
N PHE A 41 15.67 -7.37 6.72
CA PHE A 41 15.91 -5.93 6.67
C PHE A 41 17.40 -5.72 6.96
N GLY A 42 18.15 -5.30 5.94
CA GLY A 42 19.57 -5.01 6.08
C GLY A 42 19.76 -4.11 7.29
N THR A 43 20.33 -4.69 8.34
CA THR A 43 20.77 -3.98 9.52
C THR A 43 21.93 -3.10 9.11
N THR A 44 21.62 -1.98 8.45
CA THR A 44 22.36 -0.77 8.79
C THR A 44 22.29 -0.67 10.30
N PRO A 45 23.41 -0.49 11.01
CA PRO A 45 23.38 -0.33 12.46
C PRO A 45 22.51 0.89 12.73
N GLN A 46 21.25 0.63 13.10
CA GLN A 46 20.34 1.66 13.56
C GLN A 46 21.00 2.21 14.82
N THR A 47 21.68 3.35 14.65
CA THR A 47 21.87 4.29 15.73
C THR A 47 20.50 4.43 16.34
N LYS A 48 20.31 3.91 17.57
CA LYS A 48 19.06 3.90 18.35
C LYS A 48 18.29 5.18 18.04
N SER A 49 17.41 5.10 17.04
CA SER A 49 16.62 6.24 16.61
C SER A 49 15.66 6.41 17.76
N LYS A 50 15.79 7.53 18.46
CA LYS A 50 14.97 7.84 19.62
C LYS A 50 13.52 7.83 19.11
N ILE A 51 12.76 6.81 19.46
CA ILE A 51 11.36 6.71 19.05
C ILE A 51 10.64 7.95 19.58
N ASP A 52 10.08 8.73 18.66
CA ASP A 52 9.47 10.02 18.97
C ASP A 52 8.15 9.84 19.74
N VAL A 53 7.76 10.89 20.46
CA VAL A 53 6.42 10.99 21.07
C VAL A 53 5.38 11.15 19.94
N CYS A 54 4.21 10.53 20.10
CA CYS A 54 3.14 10.65 19.12
C CYS A 54 2.74 12.12 18.91
N ARG A 55 2.83 12.59 17.66
CA ARG A 55 2.52 13.97 17.25
C ARG A 55 1.07 14.39 17.50
N SER A 56 0.15 13.44 17.51
CA SER A 56 -1.26 13.68 17.80
C SER A 56 -1.94 12.40 18.27
N ASN A 57 -3.15 12.54 18.82
CA ASN A 57 -4.01 11.43 19.21
C ASN A 57 -4.49 10.59 18.03
N ARG A 58 -4.40 11.12 16.81
CA ARG A 58 -4.79 10.43 15.57
C ARG A 58 -3.61 9.76 14.86
N HIS A 59 -2.41 9.83 15.43
CA HIS A 59 -1.25 9.12 14.93
C HIS A 59 -1.35 7.65 15.36
N VAL A 60 -1.16 6.72 14.41
CA VAL A 60 -1.04 5.30 14.72
C VAL A 60 0.22 5.09 15.55
N CYS A 61 0.06 4.54 16.75
CA CYS A 61 1.17 4.36 17.69
C CYS A 61 1.81 2.97 17.56
N SER A 62 1.06 1.96 17.09
CA SER A 62 1.55 0.62 16.77
C SER A 62 0.66 -0.05 15.71
N THR A 63 1.21 -1.07 15.06
CA THR A 63 0.50 -1.90 14.07
C THR A 63 0.59 -3.37 14.47
N ILE A 64 -0.51 -4.10 14.32
CA ILE A 64 -0.61 -5.51 14.66
C ILE A 64 -1.21 -6.26 13.47
N LEU A 65 -0.58 -7.36 13.08
CA LEU A 65 -1.03 -8.24 12.00
C LEU A 65 -1.70 -9.47 12.60
N LYS A 66 -2.82 -9.90 12.03
CA LYS A 66 -3.49 -11.17 12.35
C LYS A 66 -3.57 -12.04 11.11
N TYR A 67 -2.88 -13.17 11.15
CA TYR A 67 -2.78 -14.17 10.09
C TYR A 67 -3.90 -15.22 10.20
N PRO A 68 -4.11 -16.04 9.16
CA PRO A 68 -4.95 -17.23 9.24
C PRO A 68 -4.58 -18.11 10.43
N GLY A 69 -5.58 -18.69 11.11
CA GLY A 69 -5.36 -19.49 12.31
C GLY A 69 -5.23 -18.69 13.61
N ASN A 70 -5.59 -17.40 13.60
CA ASN A 70 -5.60 -16.50 14.76
C ASN A 70 -4.21 -16.16 15.33
N GLN A 71 -3.14 -16.36 14.57
CA GLN A 71 -1.81 -15.89 14.98
C GLN A 71 -1.73 -14.36 14.85
N THR A 72 -1.31 -13.69 15.92
CA THR A 72 -1.11 -12.23 15.94
C THR A 72 0.38 -11.89 16.07
N VAL A 73 0.85 -10.91 15.31
CA VAL A 73 2.24 -10.43 15.32
C VAL A 73 2.23 -8.90 15.43
N SER A 74 3.00 -8.34 16.37
CA SER A 74 3.24 -6.90 16.44
C SER A 74 4.28 -6.51 15.39
N ASP A 75 3.98 -5.47 14.60
CA ASP A 75 4.94 -4.79 13.71
C ASP A 75 5.75 -3.72 14.49
N GLY A 76 5.49 -3.58 15.79
CA GLY A 76 6.21 -2.71 16.70
C GLY A 76 5.54 -1.35 16.96
N VAL A 77 6.23 -0.53 17.75
CA VAL A 77 5.79 0.80 18.17
C VAL A 77 6.36 1.87 17.25
N HIS A 78 5.48 2.64 16.60
CA HIS A 78 5.82 3.75 15.70
C HIS A 78 6.06 5.05 16.46
N CYS A 79 5.37 5.26 17.58
CA CYS A 79 5.56 6.41 18.47
C CYS A 79 5.11 6.11 19.91
N HIS A 80 5.67 6.84 20.89
CA HIS A 80 5.34 6.63 22.31
C HIS A 80 4.22 7.55 22.81
N CYS A 81 3.28 6.97 23.56
CA CYS A 81 2.25 7.68 24.31
C CYS A 81 1.64 6.77 25.39
N PRO A 82 1.00 7.33 26.45
CA PRO A 82 0.16 6.54 27.35
C PRO A 82 -1.00 5.92 26.58
N GLY A 83 -1.28 4.63 26.81
CA GLY A 83 -2.41 3.93 26.18
C GLY A 83 -2.09 3.19 24.89
N CYS A 84 -0.88 3.35 24.32
CA CYS A 84 -0.47 2.52 23.19
C CYS A 84 -0.23 1.08 23.63
N THR A 85 -0.86 0.12 22.96
CA THR A 85 -0.70 -1.31 23.21
C THR A 85 -0.18 -2.01 21.95
N GLU A 86 0.48 -3.15 22.11
CA GLU A 86 0.88 -4.03 21.00
C GLU A 86 0.04 -5.32 20.97
N GLU A 87 -1.03 -5.35 21.77
CA GLU A 87 -1.96 -6.46 21.87
C GLU A 87 -3.17 -6.22 20.96
N TRP A 88 -3.61 -7.30 20.30
CA TRP A 88 -4.82 -7.28 19.50
C TRP A 88 -6.04 -7.14 20.41
N VAL A 89 -6.83 -6.09 20.21
CA VAL A 89 -8.07 -5.87 20.97
C VAL A 89 -9.25 -5.86 20.01
N GLU A 90 -10.23 -6.71 20.26
CA GLU A 90 -11.44 -6.75 19.44
C GLU A 90 -12.39 -5.61 19.84
N ASN A 91 -12.91 -4.90 18.84
CA ASN A 91 -14.04 -3.97 18.99
C ASN A 91 -13.88 -2.84 20.03
N ASP A 92 -12.68 -2.29 20.20
CA ASP A 92 -12.49 -1.08 21.00
C ASP A 92 -12.52 0.19 20.12
N ASN A 93 -12.65 1.36 20.76
CA ASN A 93 -12.64 2.65 20.08
C ASN A 93 -11.23 3.24 19.89
N GLN A 94 -10.20 2.49 20.27
CA GLN A 94 -8.77 2.82 20.17
C GLN A 94 -8.07 2.01 19.07
N SER A 95 -8.80 1.19 18.32
CA SER A 95 -8.31 0.46 17.17
C SER A 95 -9.04 0.80 15.89
N PHE A 96 -8.34 0.60 14.79
CA PHE A 96 -8.87 0.51 13.44
C PHE A 96 -8.42 -0.82 12.85
N THR A 97 -9.34 -1.76 12.59
CA THR A 97 -9.00 -3.05 11.99
C THR A 97 -9.47 -3.13 10.55
N TRP A 98 -8.58 -3.45 9.62
CA TRP A 98 -8.91 -3.54 8.20
C TRP A 98 -8.40 -4.82 7.56
N VAL A 99 -9.08 -5.25 6.49
CA VAL A 99 -8.68 -6.42 5.69
C VAL A 99 -7.57 -6.01 4.74
N HIS A 100 -6.43 -6.73 4.76
CA HIS A 100 -5.32 -6.43 3.85
C HIS A 100 -5.76 -6.58 2.39
N TYR A 101 -5.41 -5.62 1.54
CA TYR A 101 -5.98 -5.57 0.18
C TYR A 101 -5.35 -6.62 -0.76
N GLU A 102 -4.07 -6.94 -0.62
CA GLU A 102 -3.41 -8.02 -1.37
C GLU A 102 -3.59 -9.40 -0.72
N ARG A 103 -3.79 -9.43 0.60
CA ARG A 103 -3.80 -10.65 1.41
C ARG A 103 -5.12 -10.70 2.17
N HIS A 104 -6.20 -11.02 1.46
CA HIS A 104 -7.56 -10.92 1.98
C HIS A 104 -7.85 -11.80 3.22
N ASP A 105 -6.96 -12.74 3.51
CA ASP A 105 -6.97 -13.62 4.67
C ASP A 105 -6.21 -13.04 5.88
N GLN A 106 -5.58 -11.87 5.73
CA GLN A 106 -4.88 -11.14 6.77
C GLN A 106 -5.68 -9.91 7.22
N LEU A 107 -5.67 -9.67 8.53
CA LEU A 107 -6.20 -8.46 9.13
C LEU A 107 -5.07 -7.62 9.70
N VAL A 108 -5.20 -6.30 9.56
CA VAL A 108 -4.27 -5.33 10.11
C VAL A 108 -5.02 -4.47 11.12
N GLN A 109 -4.47 -4.32 12.32
CA GLN A 109 -5.00 -3.44 13.34
C GLN A 109 -4.03 -2.30 13.61
N TYR A 110 -4.49 -1.07 13.42
CA TYR A 110 -3.80 0.12 13.88
C TYR A 110 -4.30 0.49 15.27
N ARG A 111 -3.38 0.80 16.18
CA ARG A 111 -3.68 1.26 17.54
C ARG A 111 -3.43 2.75 17.68
N PHE A 112 -4.24 3.39 18.52
CA PHE A 112 -4.14 4.80 18.86
C PHE A 112 -3.97 4.97 20.36
N CYS A 113 -3.41 6.11 20.78
CA CYS A 113 -3.14 6.41 22.18
C CYS A 113 -4.40 6.60 23.03
N ILE A 114 -5.48 7.06 22.39
CA ILE A 114 -6.76 7.35 23.01
C ILE A 114 -7.89 6.97 22.05
N PRO A 115 -9.16 6.96 22.50
CA PRO A 115 -10.30 6.73 21.61
C PRO A 115 -10.33 7.72 20.43
N VAL A 116 -10.37 7.19 19.20
CA VAL A 116 -10.47 7.99 17.96
C VAL A 116 -11.69 7.63 17.12
N MET A 117 -12.29 6.46 17.36
CA MET A 117 -13.46 6.03 16.60
C MET A 117 -14.74 6.70 17.09
N PRO A 118 -15.62 7.15 16.17
CA PRO A 118 -16.91 7.72 16.51
C PRO A 118 -17.90 6.64 16.98
N GLU A 119 -18.91 7.04 17.76
CA GLU A 119 -19.98 6.13 18.21
C GLU A 119 -21.03 5.84 17.12
N ARG A 120 -21.14 6.70 16.10
CA ARG A 120 -22.09 6.52 14.99
C ARG A 120 -21.72 5.28 14.18
N MET A 121 -22.67 4.37 13.98
CA MET A 121 -22.53 3.27 13.02
C MET A 121 -22.68 3.74 11.58
N CYS A 122 -21.92 3.13 10.67
CA CYS A 122 -21.99 3.46 9.25
C CYS A 122 -23.29 2.97 8.60
N GLU A 123 -23.81 3.77 7.67
CA GLU A 123 -24.83 3.35 6.72
C GLU A 123 -24.18 2.63 5.53
N LYS A 124 -25.01 2.05 4.67
CA LYS A 124 -24.53 1.39 3.45
C LYS A 124 -23.86 2.42 2.53
N ASP A 125 -22.70 2.06 1.99
CA ASP A 125 -21.89 2.89 1.10
C ASP A 125 -21.29 4.16 1.76
N ASP A 126 -21.36 4.29 3.10
CA ASP A 126 -20.67 5.38 3.81
C ASP A 126 -19.14 5.26 3.67
N LEU A 127 -18.49 6.38 3.38
CA LEU A 127 -17.05 6.54 3.64
C LEU A 127 -16.84 6.62 5.16
N ALA A 128 -16.19 5.61 5.73
CA ALA A 128 -16.07 5.48 7.17
C ALA A 128 -14.84 6.21 7.72
N VAL A 129 -13.66 5.90 7.16
CA VAL A 129 -12.36 6.40 7.67
C VAL A 129 -11.46 6.78 6.50
N VAL A 130 -10.64 7.82 6.70
CA VAL A 130 -9.51 8.15 5.83
C VAL A 130 -8.22 8.13 6.65
N MET A 131 -7.28 7.32 6.18
CA MET A 131 -5.92 7.22 6.72
C MET A 131 -4.95 7.88 5.75
N GLU A 132 -3.96 8.56 6.27
CA GLU A 132 -2.96 9.27 5.48
C GLU A 132 -1.55 8.90 5.95
N THR A 133 -0.61 8.84 5.01
CA THR A 133 0.82 8.72 5.32
C THR A 133 1.64 9.48 4.30
N GLU A 134 2.76 10.06 4.71
CA GLU A 134 3.69 10.70 3.78
C GLU A 134 4.30 9.64 2.84
N THR A 135 4.68 10.03 1.62
CA THR A 135 5.34 9.09 0.69
C THR A 135 6.80 8.82 1.07
N SER A 136 7.42 9.73 1.81
CA SER A 136 8.84 9.65 2.21
C SER A 136 9.06 8.92 3.53
N ASN A 137 8.02 8.72 4.34
CA ASN A 137 8.10 7.97 5.58
C ASN A 137 6.76 7.28 5.87
N TRP A 138 6.84 6.11 6.48
CA TRP A 138 5.64 5.37 6.87
C TRP A 138 5.16 5.88 8.24
N ARG A 139 4.37 6.96 8.22
CA ARG A 139 3.77 7.57 9.42
C ARG A 139 2.28 7.73 9.19
N VAL A 140 1.54 6.71 9.59
CA VAL A 140 0.11 6.62 9.34
C VAL A 140 -0.66 7.44 10.38
N TYR A 141 -1.58 8.28 9.93
CA TYR A 141 -2.50 9.01 10.79
C TYR A 141 -3.92 8.98 10.24
N MET A 142 -4.89 9.05 11.13
CA MET A 142 -6.30 9.14 10.76
C MET A 142 -6.66 10.60 10.51
N SER A 143 -6.85 10.98 9.25
CA SER A 143 -7.26 12.36 8.92
C SER A 143 -8.75 12.56 9.15
N MET A 144 -9.55 11.50 8.95
CA MET A 144 -11.01 11.55 9.13
C MET A 144 -11.56 10.22 9.66
N ALA A 145 -12.52 10.30 10.58
CA ALA A 145 -13.39 9.19 10.97
C ALA A 145 -14.83 9.69 11.09
N ARG A 146 -15.73 9.15 10.27
CA ARG A 146 -17.14 9.58 10.16
C ARG A 146 -18.08 8.64 10.89
N CYS A 147 -17.82 7.35 10.83
CA CYS A 147 -18.64 6.31 11.43
C CYS A 147 -17.81 5.04 11.68
N MET A 148 -18.34 4.14 12.49
CA MET A 148 -17.75 2.84 12.83
C MET A 148 -18.43 1.73 12.03
N CYS A 149 -17.63 0.82 11.48
CA CYS A 149 -18.13 -0.37 10.80
C CYS A 149 -18.51 -1.46 11.81
N PRO A 150 -19.46 -2.34 11.47
CA PRO A 150 -19.76 -3.53 12.27
C PRO A 150 -18.47 -4.32 12.57
N ASN A 151 -18.31 -4.74 13.83
CA ASN A 151 -17.13 -5.47 14.32
C ASN A 151 -15.78 -4.75 14.12
N ASN A 152 -15.80 -3.41 14.00
CA ASN A 152 -14.61 -2.59 13.75
C ASN A 152 -13.79 -3.04 12.53
N LEU A 153 -14.44 -3.67 11.54
CA LEU A 153 -13.78 -4.24 10.37
C LEU A 153 -14.02 -3.37 9.15
N PHE A 154 -12.95 -2.79 8.63
CA PHE A 154 -12.95 -1.86 7.51
C PHE A 154 -12.35 -2.52 6.26
N GLN A 155 -12.79 -2.08 5.09
CA GLN A 155 -12.31 -2.53 3.79
C GLN A 155 -11.87 -1.34 2.96
N LEU A 156 -10.69 -1.45 2.34
CA LEU A 156 -10.15 -0.41 1.48
C LEU A 156 -11.06 -0.22 0.26
N SER A 157 -11.60 0.98 0.10
CA SER A 157 -12.44 1.36 -1.02
C SER A 157 -11.65 2.09 -2.10
N ASN A 158 -10.75 2.99 -1.73
CA ASN A 158 -9.89 3.73 -2.65
C ASN A 158 -8.54 4.05 -2.01
N TRP A 159 -7.53 4.33 -2.82
CA TRP A 159 -6.39 5.11 -2.38
C TRP A 159 -5.91 6.10 -3.44
N TRP A 160 -5.27 7.18 -3.01
CA TRP A 160 -4.83 8.28 -3.88
C TRP A 160 -3.47 8.81 -3.42
N LYS A 161 -2.63 9.21 -4.36
CA LYS A 161 -1.39 9.97 -4.13
C LYS A 161 -1.65 11.44 -4.44
N ARG A 162 -1.57 12.32 -3.43
CA ARG A 162 -1.71 13.77 -3.63
C ARG A 162 -0.65 14.50 -2.82
N ASN A 163 0.09 15.41 -3.45
CA ASN A 163 1.09 16.25 -2.76
C ASN A 163 2.06 15.47 -1.85
N LYS A 164 2.59 14.33 -2.32
CA LYS A 164 3.47 13.43 -1.56
C LYS A 164 2.82 12.81 -0.30
N VAL A 165 1.50 12.67 -0.30
CA VAL A 165 0.73 11.97 0.73
C VAL A 165 -0.08 10.87 0.06
N TRP A 166 -0.02 9.69 0.63
CA TRP A 166 -0.94 8.59 0.35
C TRP A 166 -2.18 8.77 1.20
N MET A 167 -3.35 8.74 0.57
CA MET A 167 -4.66 8.82 1.21
C MET A 167 -5.39 7.50 0.96
N TYR A 168 -5.75 6.79 2.02
CA TYR A 168 -6.48 5.51 1.97
C TYR A 168 -7.88 5.71 2.52
N GLU A 169 -8.88 5.41 1.70
CA GLU A 169 -10.29 5.55 2.03
C GLU A 169 -10.88 4.18 2.34
N TYR A 170 -11.63 4.09 3.44
CA TYR A 170 -12.19 2.83 3.91
C TYR A 170 -13.69 2.93 4.13
N GLY A 171 -14.40 1.85 3.77
CA GLY A 171 -15.80 1.62 4.06
C GLY A 171 -16.03 0.28 4.77
N CYS A 172 -17.28 -0.09 5.01
CA CYS A 172 -17.62 -1.33 5.74
C CYS A 172 -17.89 -2.53 4.82
N GLU A 173 -18.55 -2.27 3.70
CA GLU A 173 -18.96 -3.32 2.76
C GLU A 173 -18.43 -3.01 1.38
N LYS A 174 -17.77 -4.00 0.76
CA LYS A 174 -17.44 -3.97 -0.66
C LYS A 174 -18.50 -4.75 -1.42
N LYS A 175 -19.13 -4.10 -2.40
CA LYS A 175 -20.14 -4.74 -3.27
C LYS A 175 -19.49 -5.91 -3.99
N THR A 176 -20.14 -7.07 -4.04
CA THR A 176 -19.65 -8.20 -4.84
C THR A 176 -19.90 -7.94 -6.32
N CYS A 177 -18.94 -8.28 -7.18
CA CYS A 177 -19.05 -8.15 -8.63
C CYS A 177 -20.17 -9.05 -9.17
N LYS A 178 -20.99 -8.53 -10.10
CA LYS A 178 -22.16 -9.25 -10.64
C LYS A 178 -21.77 -10.46 -11.51
N LYS A 179 -20.62 -10.36 -12.17
CA LYS A 179 -20.07 -11.38 -13.07
C LYS A 179 -18.58 -11.59 -12.79
N ASN A 180 -18.08 -12.76 -13.17
CA ASN A 180 -16.70 -13.17 -12.96
C ASN A 180 -15.67 -12.40 -13.80
N ASP A 181 -16.11 -11.64 -14.80
CA ASP A 181 -15.33 -10.80 -15.70
C ASP A 181 -15.69 -9.31 -15.54
N SER A 182 -16.30 -8.93 -14.42
CA SER A 182 -16.67 -7.53 -14.17
C SER A 182 -15.43 -6.67 -13.93
N LEU A 183 -15.52 -5.39 -14.30
CA LEU A 183 -14.59 -4.36 -13.87
C LEU A 183 -14.59 -4.32 -12.34
N CYS A 184 -13.48 -4.71 -11.74
CA CYS A 184 -13.32 -4.81 -10.29
C CYS A 184 -12.59 -3.61 -9.70
N SER A 185 -11.76 -2.93 -10.51
CA SER A 185 -11.12 -1.68 -10.11
C SER A 185 -10.63 -0.86 -11.30
N LYS A 186 -10.21 0.37 -10.98
CA LYS A 186 -9.51 1.27 -11.88
C LYS A 186 -8.20 1.70 -11.23
N ILE A 187 -7.10 1.62 -11.96
CA ILE A 187 -5.80 2.16 -11.54
C ILE A 187 -5.57 3.45 -12.29
N TYR A 188 -5.64 4.59 -11.60
CA TYR A 188 -5.34 5.88 -12.19
C TYR A 188 -3.83 6.05 -12.33
N VAL A 189 -3.38 6.48 -13.49
CA VAL A 189 -1.96 6.52 -13.85
C VAL A 189 -1.53 7.90 -14.33
N ASP A 190 -0.30 8.25 -14.02
CA ASP A 190 0.43 9.32 -14.67
C ASP A 190 1.23 8.71 -15.82
N GLU A 191 0.74 8.88 -17.05
CA GLU A 191 1.38 8.34 -18.25
C GLU A 191 2.77 8.94 -18.52
N VAL A 192 3.02 10.17 -18.05
CA VAL A 192 4.29 10.85 -18.26
C VAL A 192 5.39 10.23 -17.41
N HIS A 193 5.05 9.83 -16.18
CA HIS A 193 5.98 9.27 -15.21
C HIS A 193 5.84 7.75 -15.03
N ASP A 194 4.94 7.11 -15.79
CA ASP A 194 4.59 5.68 -15.70
C ASP A 194 4.32 5.21 -14.26
N SER A 195 3.56 6.00 -13.50
CA SER A 195 3.33 5.77 -12.07
C SER A 195 1.85 5.74 -11.72
N ALA A 196 1.48 4.93 -10.72
CA ALA A 196 0.11 4.87 -10.22
C ALA A 196 -0.18 6.09 -9.31
N LEU A 197 -1.22 6.84 -9.66
CA LEU A 197 -1.74 7.99 -8.92
C LEU A 197 -2.83 7.61 -7.93
N GLY A 198 -3.54 6.52 -8.20
CA GLY A 198 -4.65 6.12 -7.37
C GLY A 198 -5.25 4.80 -7.79
N TYR A 199 -6.09 4.27 -6.92
CA TYR A 199 -6.80 3.03 -7.14
C TYR A 199 -8.22 3.18 -6.62
N GLU A 200 -9.20 2.81 -7.44
CA GLU A 200 -10.62 2.88 -7.10
C GLU A 200 -11.24 1.50 -7.24
N PHE A 201 -11.66 0.89 -6.14
CA PHE A 201 -12.28 -0.43 -6.15
C PHE A 201 -13.77 -0.34 -6.48
N GLN A 202 -14.19 -1.00 -7.56
CA GLN A 202 -15.58 -1.03 -8.00
C GLN A 202 -16.39 -2.12 -7.29
N CYS A 203 -15.78 -3.29 -7.11
CA CYS A 203 -16.41 -4.43 -6.46
C CYS A 203 -15.39 -5.49 -6.00
N ALA A 204 -15.81 -6.41 -5.14
CA ALA A 204 -15.07 -7.59 -4.74
C ALA A 204 -15.38 -8.75 -5.69
N CYS A 205 -14.36 -9.40 -6.24
CA CYS A 205 -14.54 -10.56 -7.10
C CYS A 205 -15.18 -11.73 -6.32
N ALA A 206 -15.93 -12.57 -7.03
CA ALA A 206 -16.56 -13.75 -6.45
C ALA A 206 -15.51 -14.80 -6.03
N SER A 207 -15.91 -15.78 -5.22
CA SER A 207 -15.02 -16.87 -4.78
C SER A 207 -14.32 -17.55 -5.95
N GLY A 208 -13.01 -17.75 -5.84
CA GLY A 208 -12.17 -18.32 -6.91
C GLY A 208 -11.67 -17.30 -7.94
N TYR A 209 -11.98 -16.01 -7.77
CA TYR A 209 -11.51 -14.92 -8.61
C TYR A 209 -10.82 -13.85 -7.76
N SER A 210 -9.84 -13.17 -8.35
CA SER A 210 -9.15 -12.02 -7.76
C SER A 210 -9.17 -10.82 -8.71
N CYS A 211 -9.07 -9.63 -8.13
CA CYS A 211 -8.90 -8.40 -8.88
C CYS A 211 -7.39 -8.11 -8.96
N PRO A 212 -6.79 -8.02 -10.17
CA PRO A 212 -5.38 -7.70 -10.30
C PRO A 212 -5.01 -6.37 -9.63
N SER A 213 -3.91 -6.37 -8.87
CA SER A 213 -3.32 -5.18 -8.26
C SER A 213 -2.35 -4.46 -9.19
N ASP A 214 -1.71 -5.21 -10.10
CA ASP A 214 -0.61 -4.72 -10.93
C ASP A 214 -1.02 -4.48 -12.37
N ARG A 215 -0.39 -3.47 -12.96
CA ARG A 215 -0.53 -3.13 -14.37
C ARG A 215 0.36 -4.04 -15.22
N GLU A 216 -0.25 -4.76 -16.16
CA GLU A 216 0.50 -5.44 -17.21
C GLU A 216 0.90 -4.40 -18.30
N PRO A 217 2.11 -4.48 -18.91
CA PRO A 217 2.59 -3.48 -19.85
C PRO A 217 1.71 -3.24 -21.09
N GLU A 218 0.91 -4.24 -21.46
CA GLU A 218 0.10 -4.24 -22.69
C GLU A 218 -1.36 -3.77 -22.45
N MET A 219 -1.69 -3.35 -21.22
CA MET A 219 -3.05 -2.92 -20.90
C MET A 219 -3.38 -1.55 -21.51
N GLU A 220 -4.57 -1.44 -22.09
CA GLU A 220 -5.13 -0.20 -22.65
C GLU A 220 -5.45 0.80 -21.53
N THR A 221 -5.00 2.04 -21.69
CA THR A 221 -5.41 3.17 -20.84
C THR A 221 -6.70 3.78 -21.38
N LEU A 222 -7.65 4.03 -20.49
CA LEU A 222 -8.91 4.74 -20.75
C LEU A 222 -8.93 6.08 -20.01
N GLU A 223 -9.88 6.96 -20.32
CA GLU A 223 -10.05 8.26 -19.67
C GLU A 223 -11.46 8.40 -19.09
N ASP A 224 -11.57 8.95 -17.88
CA ASP A 224 -12.83 9.43 -17.33
C ASP A 224 -12.68 10.82 -16.66
N HIS A 225 -13.72 11.27 -15.96
CA HIS A 225 -13.74 12.58 -15.29
C HIS A 225 -12.69 12.79 -14.18
N ILE A 226 -12.04 11.72 -13.69
CA ILE A 226 -10.94 11.79 -12.71
C ILE A 226 -9.60 11.84 -13.44
N GLY A 227 -9.45 11.07 -14.53
CA GLY A 227 -8.28 11.12 -15.41
C GLY A 227 -8.05 9.81 -16.15
N ASN A 228 -6.81 9.59 -16.57
CA ASN A 228 -6.38 8.39 -17.26
C ASN A 228 -6.27 7.21 -16.28
N TYR A 229 -6.80 6.06 -16.67
CA TYR A 229 -6.83 4.86 -15.84
C TYR A 229 -6.72 3.58 -16.66
N VAL A 230 -6.19 2.53 -16.02
CA VAL A 230 -6.17 1.17 -16.53
C VAL A 230 -7.32 0.38 -15.89
N PRO A 231 -8.25 -0.18 -16.67
CA PRO A 231 -9.35 -0.98 -16.14
C PRO A 231 -8.88 -2.37 -15.73
N MET A 232 -9.21 -2.79 -14.51
CA MET A 232 -8.93 -4.14 -14.04
C MET A 232 -10.21 -4.95 -13.92
N TYR A 233 -10.14 -6.19 -14.39
CA TYR A 233 -11.26 -7.12 -14.41
C TYR A 233 -10.96 -8.31 -13.52
N CYS A 234 -12.00 -8.88 -12.93
CA CYS A 234 -11.85 -10.13 -12.18
C CYS A 234 -11.25 -11.22 -13.08
N LYS A 235 -10.20 -11.88 -12.59
CA LYS A 235 -9.55 -13.03 -13.23
C LYS A 235 -9.60 -14.23 -12.28
N PRO A 236 -9.56 -15.48 -12.76
CA PRO A 236 -9.44 -16.65 -11.88
C PRO A 236 -8.24 -16.45 -10.95
N ALA A 237 -8.45 -16.66 -9.66
CA ALA A 237 -7.38 -16.52 -8.67
C ALA A 237 -6.27 -17.50 -9.06
N GLN A 238 -5.05 -17.00 -9.22
CA GLN A 238 -3.91 -17.87 -9.38
C GLN A 238 -3.79 -18.62 -8.05
N THR A 239 -4.11 -19.91 -8.05
CA THR A 239 -3.67 -20.78 -6.96
C THR A 239 -2.16 -20.78 -7.06
N SER A 240 -1.48 -19.98 -6.24
CA SER A 240 -0.06 -20.14 -5.99
C SER A 240 0.11 -21.61 -5.61
N GLY A 241 0.59 -22.41 -6.56
CA GLY A 241 0.94 -23.77 -6.30
C GLY A 241 2.04 -23.68 -5.26
N LEU A 242 1.74 -24.11 -4.03
CA LEU A 242 2.75 -24.41 -3.03
C LEU A 242 3.72 -25.41 -3.67
N LEU A 243 4.85 -24.90 -4.16
CA LEU A 243 6.05 -25.63 -4.50
C LEU A 243 6.99 -25.60 -3.29
#